data_AF-A0A1B8UNQ6-F1
#
_entry.id   AF-A0A1B8UNQ6-F1
#
_cell.length_a   1.000
_cell.length_b   1.000
_cell.length_c   1.000
_cell.angle_alpha   90.00
_cell.angle_beta   90.00
_cell.angle_gamma   90.00
#
_symmetry.space_group_name_H-M   'P 1'
#
loop_
_entity.id
_entity.type
_entity.pdbx_description
1 polymer ?
#
loop_
_entity_poly.entity_id
_entity_poly.type
_entity_poly.pdbx_seq_one_letter_code
_entity_poly.pdbx_strand_id
1 'polypeptide(L)'
;MKKIHALFITVASLLLVGTAIWGLAHSYASQPTIPPNVHLSTWNIGSQSMDAFREQLKAKIEQLEQTPFEFSFDGTNVEPVKTTLADLGVTYDAEPILRALDKMKEGSLWERIQARYYFPTSWTLQFRWNKDVWAKRLTPDWEEKTFSKPVNAQREITKDDTVRYTPEKTVLRIDRLQLEQLIRTSIPHTWNEGQSIALQVPLQKTAPPVTIASLKAEGIERKIIEFSTSFVQASDGRTHNVNAAAQTIHDMELKPGEVFDYDKVIAETEKKYGFKEAPVIFNGKLVPGIGGGICQVSSTLYNAVLRTGLEIVERRNHSLPVSYLPIGLDATFSQGYINFRFKNTTGKHLIIRTAAENDRLIIKFFGTMDKDVSYRMETKTLKVLEPTIKYVKNPNLPIGSHETIQKGKQGYTVESYRIKLVNGKEVERKKMFVDTYRPQPTLIAVNTGGSDQSSSKKDQSPILEDGVNGPVFND
;
A
#
# COMPACT_ATOMS: atom_id res chain seq x y z
N MET A 1 -57.71 -96.99 2.56
CA MET A 1 -56.24 -97.21 2.54
C MET A 1 -55.51 -96.60 1.33
N LYS A 2 -56.02 -96.67 0.08
CA LYS A 2 -55.32 -96.14 -1.13
C LYS A 2 -55.11 -94.61 -1.17
N LYS A 3 -56.06 -93.79 -0.67
CA LYS A 3 -55.96 -92.32 -0.67
C LYS A 3 -54.87 -91.77 0.27
N ILE A 4 -54.65 -92.43 1.41
CA ILE A 4 -53.64 -92.04 2.40
C ILE A 4 -52.22 -92.31 1.88
N HIS A 5 -52.02 -93.43 1.18
CA HIS A 5 -50.74 -93.76 0.54
C HIS A 5 -50.40 -92.79 -0.61
N ALA A 6 -51.39 -92.42 -1.43
CA ALA A 6 -51.20 -91.45 -2.51
C ALA A 6 -50.81 -90.07 -1.95
N LEU A 7 -51.49 -89.60 -0.90
CA LEU A 7 -51.18 -88.34 -0.20
C LEU A 7 -49.76 -88.38 0.41
N PHE A 8 -49.40 -89.49 1.05
CA PHE A 8 -48.05 -89.66 1.62
C PHE A 8 -46.96 -89.61 0.55
N ILE A 9 -47.17 -90.28 -0.59
CA ILE A 9 -46.24 -90.22 -1.73
C ILE A 9 -46.16 -88.78 -2.28
N THR A 10 -47.28 -88.06 -2.39
CA THR A 10 -47.24 -86.66 -2.88
C THR A 10 -46.48 -85.75 -1.92
N VAL A 11 -46.73 -85.86 -0.62
CA VAL A 11 -46.03 -85.09 0.41
C VAL A 11 -44.54 -85.45 0.46
N ALA A 12 -44.19 -86.73 0.37
CA ALA A 12 -42.81 -87.19 0.33
C ALA A 12 -42.09 -86.70 -0.94
N SER A 13 -42.74 -86.76 -2.11
CA SER A 13 -42.19 -86.22 -3.36
C SER A 13 -42.02 -84.69 -3.31
N LEU A 14 -42.97 -83.96 -2.74
CA LEU A 14 -42.86 -82.50 -2.55
C LEU A 14 -41.73 -82.13 -1.58
N LEU A 15 -41.55 -82.89 -0.50
CA LEU A 15 -40.41 -82.73 0.41
C LEU A 15 -39.08 -83.00 -0.30
N LEU A 16 -39.01 -84.06 -1.12
CA LEU A 16 -37.80 -84.43 -1.86
C LEU A 16 -37.45 -83.40 -2.94
N VAL A 17 -38.45 -82.84 -3.63
CA VAL A 17 -38.28 -81.72 -4.54
C VAL A 17 -37.85 -80.47 -3.78
N GLY A 18 -38.45 -80.19 -2.62
CA GLY A 18 -38.10 -79.07 -1.76
C GLY A 18 -36.65 -79.13 -1.27
N THR A 19 -36.17 -80.30 -0.84
CA THR A 19 -34.78 -80.50 -0.42
C THR A 19 -33.81 -80.44 -1.60
N ALA A 20 -34.18 -80.96 -2.77
CA ALA A 20 -33.38 -80.82 -3.98
C ALA A 20 -33.24 -79.35 -4.41
N ILE A 21 -34.34 -78.59 -4.42
CA ILE A 21 -34.34 -77.14 -4.69
C ILE A 21 -33.50 -76.40 -3.65
N TRP A 22 -33.65 -76.73 -2.37
CA TRP A 22 -32.87 -76.13 -1.30
C TRP A 22 -31.37 -76.44 -1.42
N GLY A 23 -31.01 -77.67 -1.79
CA GLY A 23 -29.64 -78.09 -2.06
C GLY A 23 -29.02 -77.36 -3.25
N LEU A 24 -29.77 -77.19 -4.34
CA LEU A 24 -29.35 -76.40 -5.51
C LEU A 24 -29.19 -74.92 -5.17
N ALA A 25 -30.14 -74.35 -4.43
CA ALA A 25 -30.10 -72.97 -3.95
C ALA A 25 -28.89 -72.73 -3.02
N HIS A 26 -28.63 -73.67 -2.11
CA HIS A 26 -27.44 -73.65 -1.25
C HIS A 26 -26.15 -73.78 -2.06
N SER A 27 -26.09 -74.68 -3.02
CA SER A 27 -24.92 -74.85 -3.91
C SER A 27 -24.64 -73.58 -4.71
N TYR A 28 -25.67 -72.96 -5.29
CA TYR A 28 -25.57 -71.69 -6.03
C TYR A 28 -25.09 -70.55 -5.13
N ALA A 29 -25.66 -70.41 -3.94
CA ALA A 29 -25.31 -69.36 -2.98
C ALA A 29 -23.90 -69.54 -2.38
N SER A 30 -23.43 -70.79 -2.25
CA SER A 30 -22.15 -71.16 -1.61
C SER A 30 -20.98 -71.25 -2.59
N GLN A 31 -21.14 -70.83 -3.84
CA GLN A 31 -20.02 -70.76 -4.78
C GLN A 31 -18.97 -69.74 -4.29
N PRO A 32 -17.67 -70.12 -4.22
CA PRO A 32 -16.60 -69.24 -3.74
C PRO A 32 -16.15 -68.22 -4.80
N THR A 33 -16.73 -68.26 -6.00
CA THR A 33 -16.33 -67.45 -7.15
C THR A 33 -17.25 -66.25 -7.37
N ILE A 34 -16.74 -65.22 -8.04
CA ILE A 34 -17.51 -64.07 -8.53
C ILE A 34 -18.40 -64.53 -9.70
N PRO A 35 -19.63 -63.99 -9.87
CA PRO A 35 -20.46 -64.29 -11.03
C PRO A 35 -19.73 -64.11 -12.37
N PRO A 36 -20.08 -64.89 -13.41
CA PRO A 36 -19.45 -64.75 -14.72
C PRO A 36 -19.73 -63.38 -15.34
N ASN A 37 -18.87 -62.95 -16.27
CA ASN A 37 -19.00 -61.69 -17.02
C ASN A 37 -19.00 -60.41 -16.16
N VAL A 38 -18.36 -60.47 -14.99
CA VAL A 38 -18.14 -59.30 -14.14
C VAL A 38 -16.79 -58.67 -14.48
N HIS A 39 -16.80 -57.36 -14.70
CA HIS A 39 -15.61 -56.56 -14.97
C HIS A 39 -15.42 -55.48 -13.90
N LEU A 40 -14.17 -55.28 -13.48
CA LEU A 40 -13.74 -54.11 -12.72
C LEU A 40 -12.83 -53.28 -13.62
N SER A 41 -13.31 -52.12 -14.07
CA SER A 41 -12.69 -51.33 -15.13
C SER A 41 -12.41 -52.21 -16.36
N THR A 42 -11.14 -52.42 -16.74
CA THR A 42 -10.75 -53.28 -17.86
C THR A 42 -10.46 -54.73 -17.44
N TRP A 43 -10.47 -55.05 -16.15
CA TRP A 43 -10.12 -56.37 -15.63
C TRP A 43 -11.35 -57.28 -15.57
N ASN A 44 -11.31 -58.39 -16.31
CA ASN A 44 -12.30 -59.45 -16.17
C ASN A 44 -12.03 -60.25 -14.88
N ILE A 45 -12.97 -60.17 -13.94
CA ILE A 45 -12.92 -60.82 -12.62
C ILE A 45 -13.97 -61.93 -12.49
N GLY A 46 -14.77 -62.12 -13.54
CA GLY A 46 -15.82 -63.14 -13.56
C GLY A 46 -15.25 -64.54 -13.39
N SER A 47 -15.97 -65.38 -12.64
CA SER A 47 -15.57 -66.75 -12.30
C SER A 47 -14.29 -66.89 -11.47
N GLN A 48 -13.63 -65.79 -11.09
CA GLN A 48 -12.47 -65.80 -10.21
C GLN A 48 -12.87 -66.13 -8.76
N SER A 49 -12.01 -66.82 -8.01
CA SER A 49 -12.16 -66.96 -6.55
C SER A 49 -12.21 -65.58 -5.88
N MET A 50 -13.19 -65.37 -5.00
CA MET A 50 -13.36 -64.11 -4.27
C MET A 50 -12.15 -63.76 -3.39
N ASP A 51 -11.40 -64.75 -2.90
CA ASP A 51 -10.24 -64.51 -2.04
C ASP A 51 -9.01 -64.15 -2.89
N ALA A 52 -8.80 -64.85 -4.01
CA ALA A 52 -7.77 -64.51 -4.99
C ALA A 52 -8.00 -63.12 -5.61
N PHE A 53 -9.27 -62.75 -5.84
CA PHE A 53 -9.63 -61.41 -6.29
C PHE A 53 -9.22 -60.34 -5.27
N ARG A 54 -9.48 -60.55 -3.97
CA ARG A 54 -9.11 -59.58 -2.91
C ARG A 54 -7.61 -59.34 -2.86
N GLU A 55 -6.80 -60.40 -2.96
CA GLU A 55 -5.34 -60.28 -2.98
C GLU A 55 -4.83 -59.53 -4.23
N GLN A 56 -5.33 -59.91 -5.40
CA GLN A 56 -4.95 -59.27 -6.67
C GLN A 56 -5.43 -57.81 -6.75
N LEU A 57 -6.60 -57.50 -6.20
CA LEU A 57 -7.14 -56.15 -6.10
C LEU A 57 -6.22 -55.27 -5.25
N LYS A 58 -5.77 -55.76 -4.09
CA LYS A 58 -4.83 -55.02 -3.24
C LYS A 58 -3.54 -54.68 -4.01
N ALA A 59 -2.95 -55.67 -4.69
CA ALA A 59 -1.74 -55.46 -5.50
C ALA A 59 -1.97 -54.46 -6.66
N LYS A 60 -3.13 -54.50 -7.31
CA LYS A 60 -3.48 -53.55 -8.38
C LYS A 60 -3.73 -52.13 -7.87
N ILE A 61 -4.34 -51.98 -6.70
CA ILE A 61 -4.50 -50.66 -6.05
C ILE A 61 -3.12 -50.11 -5.70
N GLU A 62 -2.26 -50.92 -5.07
CA GLU A 62 -0.89 -50.52 -4.74
C GLU A 62 -0.10 -50.14 -6.00
N GLN A 63 -0.23 -50.88 -7.10
CA GLN A 63 0.37 -50.53 -8.39
C GLN A 63 -0.12 -49.19 -8.93
N LEU A 64 -1.43 -48.91 -8.85
CA LEU A 64 -1.97 -47.61 -9.26
C LEU A 64 -1.44 -46.49 -8.37
N GLU A 65 -1.47 -46.68 -7.05
CA GLU A 65 -0.97 -45.70 -6.08
C GLU A 65 0.53 -45.42 -6.28
N GLN A 66 1.32 -46.41 -6.69
CA GLN A 66 2.73 -46.26 -7.03
C GLN A 66 3.01 -45.80 -8.48
N THR A 67 1.98 -45.43 -9.25
CA THR A 67 2.17 -44.91 -10.62
C THR A 67 3.06 -43.67 -10.60
N PRO A 68 4.20 -43.67 -11.31
CA PRO A 68 5.09 -42.51 -11.38
C PRO A 68 4.39 -41.29 -11.97
N PHE A 69 4.58 -40.15 -11.31
CA PHE A 69 4.06 -38.86 -11.70
C PHE A 69 5.19 -37.84 -11.73
N GLU A 70 5.36 -37.13 -12.84
CA GLU A 70 6.42 -36.15 -13.03
C GLU A 70 5.84 -34.77 -13.37
N PHE A 71 6.32 -33.74 -12.67
CA PHE A 71 6.02 -32.35 -12.98
C PHE A 71 7.17 -31.69 -13.72
N SER A 72 6.91 -31.09 -14.87
CA SER A 72 7.87 -30.27 -15.62
C SER A 72 7.52 -28.78 -15.55
N PHE A 73 8.52 -27.92 -15.64
CA PHE A 73 8.40 -26.46 -15.54
C PHE A 73 9.00 -25.78 -16.77
N ASP A 74 8.34 -25.90 -17.91
CA ASP A 74 8.81 -25.36 -19.18
C ASP A 74 9.11 -23.85 -19.10
N GLY A 75 10.17 -23.43 -19.79
CA GLY A 75 10.61 -22.03 -19.77
C GLY A 75 11.30 -21.61 -18.47
N THR A 76 11.66 -22.57 -17.61
CA THR A 76 12.43 -22.35 -16.38
C THR A 76 13.61 -23.31 -16.28
N ASN A 77 14.55 -23.04 -15.39
CA ASN A 77 15.67 -23.94 -15.07
C ASN A 77 15.35 -24.85 -13.87
N VAL A 78 14.07 -25.06 -13.57
CA VAL A 78 13.64 -25.87 -12.43
C VAL A 78 13.63 -27.33 -12.87
N GLU A 79 14.38 -28.16 -12.14
CA GLU A 79 14.44 -29.60 -12.39
C GLU A 79 13.05 -30.25 -12.24
N PRO A 80 12.72 -31.26 -13.08
CA PRO A 80 11.47 -31.98 -12.96
C PRO A 80 11.30 -32.62 -11.58
N VAL A 81 10.10 -32.53 -11.02
CA VAL A 81 9.79 -33.10 -9.70
C VAL A 81 9.09 -34.44 -9.91
N LYS A 82 9.75 -35.52 -9.48
CA LYS A 82 9.23 -36.88 -9.54
C LYS A 82 8.52 -37.27 -8.26
N THR A 83 7.38 -37.93 -8.38
CA THR A 83 6.55 -38.40 -7.27
C THR A 83 5.67 -39.58 -7.72
N THR A 84 4.70 -39.99 -6.90
CA THR A 84 3.72 -41.03 -7.21
C THR A 84 2.29 -40.53 -6.94
N LEU A 85 1.27 -41.23 -7.43
CA LEU A 85 -0.12 -40.90 -7.11
C LEU A 85 -0.40 -40.95 -5.59
N ALA A 86 0.19 -41.91 -4.87
CA ALA A 86 0.11 -42.01 -3.41
C ALA A 86 0.66 -40.75 -2.72
N ASP A 87 1.84 -40.30 -3.15
CA ASP A 87 2.49 -39.10 -2.63
C ASP A 87 1.70 -37.80 -2.92
N LEU A 88 0.92 -37.79 -4.02
CA LEU A 88 -0.02 -36.71 -4.36
C LEU A 88 -1.28 -36.74 -3.49
N GLY A 89 -1.45 -37.75 -2.64
CA GLY A 89 -2.64 -37.95 -1.81
C GLY A 89 -3.80 -38.62 -2.54
N VAL A 90 -3.52 -39.35 -3.62
CA VAL A 90 -4.53 -40.15 -4.33
C VAL A 90 -4.61 -41.53 -3.69
N THR A 91 -5.83 -41.95 -3.37
CA THR A 91 -6.14 -43.31 -2.91
C THR A 91 -7.30 -43.87 -3.72
N TYR A 92 -7.35 -45.19 -3.85
CA TYR A 92 -8.45 -45.84 -4.58
C TYR A 92 -9.44 -46.52 -3.65
N ASP A 93 -10.72 -46.35 -3.95
CA ASP A 93 -11.84 -46.85 -3.16
C ASP A 93 -12.46 -48.07 -3.83
N ALA A 94 -12.14 -49.25 -3.29
CA ALA A 94 -12.74 -50.52 -3.67
C ALA A 94 -13.81 -51.01 -2.68
N GLU A 95 -14.17 -50.21 -1.68
CA GLU A 95 -15.16 -50.59 -0.68
C GLU A 95 -16.52 -51.00 -1.28
N PRO A 96 -17.04 -50.35 -2.35
CA PRO A 96 -18.32 -50.74 -2.94
C PRO A 96 -18.36 -52.18 -3.44
N ILE A 97 -17.33 -52.63 -4.17
CA ILE A 97 -17.29 -54.00 -4.70
C ILE A 97 -17.00 -55.00 -3.57
N LEU A 98 -16.12 -54.68 -2.63
CA LEU A 98 -15.81 -55.54 -1.50
C LEU A 98 -17.05 -55.81 -0.63
N ARG A 99 -17.81 -54.77 -0.28
CA ARG A 99 -19.08 -54.93 0.45
C ARG A 99 -20.11 -55.75 -0.33
N ALA A 100 -20.17 -55.60 -1.66
CA ALA A 100 -21.05 -56.42 -2.50
C ALA A 100 -20.63 -57.90 -2.51
N LEU A 101 -19.32 -58.18 -2.47
CA LEU A 101 -18.80 -59.54 -2.31
C LEU A 101 -19.11 -60.12 -0.92
N ASP A 102 -19.01 -59.33 0.14
CA ASP A 102 -19.29 -59.78 1.52
C ASP A 102 -20.76 -60.18 1.69
N LYS A 103 -21.70 -59.44 1.08
CA LYS A 103 -23.14 -59.80 1.04
C LYS A 103 -23.45 -61.14 0.37
N MET A 104 -22.54 -61.70 -0.44
CA MET A 104 -22.72 -63.05 -0.98
C MET A 104 -22.31 -64.15 0.01
N LYS A 105 -21.50 -63.82 1.01
CA LYS A 105 -21.03 -64.74 2.06
C LYS A 105 -21.88 -64.62 3.34
N GLU A 106 -22.43 -63.45 3.62
CA GLU A 106 -23.13 -63.14 4.86
C GLU A 106 -24.67 -63.16 4.72
N GLY A 107 -25.37 -63.41 5.84
CA GLY A 107 -26.84 -63.38 5.90
C GLY A 107 -27.54 -64.70 5.60
N SER A 108 -28.85 -64.62 5.43
CA SER A 108 -29.72 -65.75 5.09
C SER A 108 -29.45 -66.27 3.68
N LEU A 109 -29.87 -67.52 3.41
CA LEU A 109 -29.71 -68.13 2.09
C LEU A 109 -30.35 -67.27 0.97
N TRP A 110 -31.53 -66.69 1.23
CA TRP A 110 -32.23 -65.85 0.26
C TRP A 110 -31.49 -64.55 -0.05
N GLU A 111 -30.91 -63.89 0.95
CA GLU A 111 -30.12 -62.66 0.77
C GLU A 111 -28.88 -62.93 -0.08
N ARG A 112 -28.20 -64.05 0.16
CA ARG A 112 -27.01 -64.45 -0.61
C ARG A 112 -27.34 -64.77 -2.07
N ILE A 113 -28.46 -65.44 -2.32
CA ILE A 113 -28.95 -65.72 -3.68
C ILE A 113 -29.26 -64.41 -4.42
N GLN A 114 -29.98 -63.48 -3.77
CA GLN A 114 -30.30 -62.19 -4.36
C GLN A 114 -29.04 -61.36 -4.63
N ALA A 115 -28.11 -61.30 -3.69
CA ALA A 115 -26.84 -60.60 -3.86
C ALA A 115 -26.02 -61.14 -5.04
N ARG A 116 -26.04 -62.46 -5.25
CA ARG A 116 -25.35 -63.12 -6.37
C ARG A 116 -26.04 -62.91 -7.71
N TYR A 117 -27.38 -63.00 -7.75
CA TYR A 117 -28.16 -62.88 -8.98
C TYR A 117 -28.17 -61.45 -9.53
N TYR A 118 -28.30 -60.45 -8.65
CA TYR A 118 -28.32 -59.04 -9.03
C TYR A 118 -26.95 -58.37 -8.94
N PHE A 119 -25.87 -59.15 -8.92
CA PHE A 119 -24.51 -58.61 -8.86
C PHE A 119 -24.21 -57.81 -10.16
N PRO A 120 -23.85 -56.52 -10.07
CA PRO A 120 -23.50 -55.72 -11.24
C PRO A 120 -22.37 -56.35 -12.07
N THR A 121 -22.53 -56.33 -13.39
CA THR A 121 -21.54 -56.86 -14.34
C THR A 121 -20.41 -55.88 -14.64
N SER A 122 -20.58 -54.59 -14.29
CA SER A 122 -19.57 -53.55 -14.49
C SER A 122 -19.35 -52.77 -13.21
N TRP A 123 -18.10 -52.70 -12.79
CA TRP A 123 -17.62 -51.92 -11.66
C TRP A 123 -16.50 -50.99 -12.13
N THR A 124 -16.38 -49.84 -11.47
CA THR A 124 -15.30 -48.88 -11.72
C THR A 124 -14.61 -48.58 -10.40
N LEU A 125 -13.29 -48.56 -10.41
CA LEU A 125 -12.54 -48.12 -9.24
C LEU A 125 -12.63 -46.58 -9.14
N GLN A 126 -13.19 -46.10 -8.04
CA GLN A 126 -13.25 -44.67 -7.75
C GLN A 126 -11.98 -44.25 -7.04
N PHE A 127 -11.55 -43.00 -7.22
CA PHE A 127 -10.42 -42.45 -6.46
C PHE A 127 -10.90 -41.35 -5.52
N ARG A 128 -10.16 -41.17 -4.43
CA ARG A 128 -10.23 -40.00 -3.57
C ARG A 128 -8.91 -39.28 -3.68
N TRP A 129 -8.95 -37.96 -3.77
CA TRP A 129 -7.73 -37.15 -3.84
C TRP A 129 -7.73 -36.09 -2.74
N ASN A 130 -6.76 -36.21 -1.84
CA ASN A 130 -6.49 -35.21 -0.81
C ASN A 130 -5.50 -34.16 -1.34
N LYS A 131 -6.03 -33.08 -1.91
CA LYS A 131 -5.23 -31.99 -2.47
C LYS A 131 -4.30 -31.30 -1.46
N ASP A 132 -4.61 -31.37 -0.17
CA ASP A 132 -3.83 -30.71 0.88
C ASP A 132 -2.45 -31.37 1.08
N VAL A 133 -2.31 -32.65 0.71
CA VAL A 133 -1.02 -33.36 0.77
C VAL A 133 -0.03 -32.71 -0.17
N TRP A 134 -0.46 -32.44 -1.41
CA TRP A 134 0.39 -31.81 -2.41
C TRP A 134 0.53 -30.30 -2.21
N ALA A 135 -0.53 -29.61 -1.79
CA ALA A 135 -0.49 -28.17 -1.52
C ALA A 135 0.59 -27.80 -0.47
N LYS A 136 0.88 -28.69 0.48
CA LYS A 136 1.96 -28.53 1.47
C LYS A 136 3.37 -28.64 0.89
N ARG A 137 3.54 -29.25 -0.29
CA ARG A 137 4.85 -29.36 -0.96
C ARG A 137 5.13 -28.11 -1.82
N LEU A 138 4.10 -27.51 -2.39
CA LEU A 138 4.19 -26.26 -3.17
C LEU A 138 3.81 -25.05 -2.29
N THR A 139 4.57 -24.79 -1.24
CA THR A 139 4.32 -23.63 -0.36
C THR A 139 4.70 -22.31 -1.05
N PRO A 140 4.17 -21.16 -0.58
CA PRO A 140 4.65 -19.85 -1.01
C PRO A 140 6.17 -19.72 -0.88
N ASP A 141 6.76 -20.23 0.21
CA ASP A 141 8.22 -20.21 0.42
C ASP A 141 8.98 -21.03 -0.62
N TRP A 142 8.43 -22.18 -1.02
CA TRP A 142 9.00 -22.98 -2.11
C TRP A 142 8.93 -22.19 -3.42
N GLU A 143 7.78 -21.59 -3.75
CA GLU A 143 7.64 -20.77 -4.97
C GLU A 143 8.58 -19.56 -4.97
N GLU A 144 8.80 -18.93 -3.82
CA GLU A 144 9.75 -17.82 -3.69
C GLU A 144 11.20 -18.28 -3.87
N LYS A 145 11.59 -19.44 -3.36
CA LYS A 145 12.93 -19.99 -3.57
C LYS A 145 13.15 -20.41 -5.02
N THR A 146 12.12 -20.98 -5.65
CA THR A 146 12.17 -21.51 -7.01
C THR A 146 12.09 -20.41 -8.07
N PHE A 147 11.17 -19.45 -7.91
CA PHE A 147 10.87 -18.42 -8.91
C PHE A 147 11.27 -17.01 -8.48
N SER A 148 11.97 -16.85 -7.35
CA SER A 148 12.33 -15.56 -6.74
C SER A 148 11.13 -14.72 -6.27
N LYS A 149 11.42 -13.64 -5.55
CA LYS A 149 10.43 -12.61 -5.18
C LYS A 149 10.29 -11.57 -6.30
N PRO A 150 9.08 -11.07 -6.57
CA PRO A 150 8.92 -9.93 -7.46
C PRO A 150 9.61 -8.70 -6.85
N VAL A 151 10.21 -7.87 -7.69
CA VAL A 151 10.92 -6.65 -7.25
C VAL A 151 10.19 -5.44 -7.79
N ASN A 152 9.67 -4.60 -6.87
CA ASN A 152 9.00 -3.34 -7.20
C ASN A 152 9.83 -2.48 -8.16
N ALA A 153 9.15 -1.79 -9.08
CA ALA A 153 9.75 -0.68 -9.80
C ALA A 153 10.15 0.43 -8.81
N GLN A 154 11.15 1.22 -9.19
CA GLN A 154 11.64 2.32 -8.36
C GLN A 154 11.68 3.62 -9.17
N ARG A 155 11.36 4.73 -8.51
CA ARG A 155 11.61 6.08 -9.00
C ARG A 155 12.69 6.72 -8.12
N GLU A 156 13.69 7.28 -8.76
CA GLU A 156 14.75 8.05 -8.09
C GLU A 156 14.82 9.45 -8.70
N ILE A 157 14.97 10.47 -7.86
CA ILE A 157 15.42 11.79 -8.30
C ILE A 157 16.90 11.90 -7.95
N THR A 158 17.74 11.93 -8.98
CA THR A 158 19.19 11.95 -8.83
C THR A 158 19.70 13.30 -8.32
N LYS A 159 20.99 13.36 -7.97
CA LYS A 159 21.64 14.59 -7.46
C LYS A 159 21.64 15.74 -8.48
N ASP A 160 21.61 15.42 -9.78
CA ASP A 160 21.48 16.36 -10.89
C ASP A 160 20.01 16.73 -11.21
N ASP A 161 19.07 16.42 -10.32
CA ASP A 161 17.62 16.68 -10.48
C ASP A 161 16.97 15.95 -11.68
N THR A 162 17.52 14.80 -12.08
CA THR A 162 16.93 13.97 -13.13
C THR A 162 16.03 12.89 -12.51
N VAL A 163 14.81 12.72 -13.04
CA VAL A 163 13.94 11.60 -12.63
C VAL A 163 14.33 10.35 -13.42
N ARG A 164 14.67 9.27 -12.71
CA ARG A 164 14.98 7.96 -13.28
C ARG A 164 14.01 6.91 -12.77
N TYR A 165 13.67 5.99 -13.65
CA TYR A 165 12.81 4.85 -13.35
C TYR A 165 13.57 3.55 -13.57
N THR A 166 13.60 2.70 -12.55
CA THR A 166 14.08 1.33 -12.65
C THR A 166 12.86 0.42 -12.79
N PRO A 167 12.75 -0.37 -13.87
CA PRO A 167 11.60 -1.23 -14.09
C PRO A 167 11.50 -2.33 -13.04
N GLU A 168 10.28 -2.79 -12.81
CA GLU A 168 10.00 -3.94 -11.96
C GLU A 168 10.57 -5.25 -12.53
N LYS A 169 10.79 -6.23 -11.65
CA LYS A 169 11.06 -7.62 -12.04
C LYS A 169 9.83 -8.47 -11.76
N THR A 170 9.17 -8.91 -12.83
CA THR A 170 8.09 -9.89 -12.78
C THR A 170 8.64 -11.28 -12.56
N VAL A 171 7.89 -12.13 -11.86
CA VAL A 171 8.28 -13.52 -11.56
C VAL A 171 7.19 -14.48 -12.03
N LEU A 172 7.55 -15.75 -12.19
CA LEU A 172 6.58 -16.80 -12.48
C LEU A 172 5.96 -17.30 -11.17
N ARG A 173 4.69 -17.68 -11.21
CA ARG A 173 3.94 -18.31 -10.12
C ARG A 173 3.09 -19.43 -10.68
N ILE A 174 2.79 -20.42 -9.86
CA ILE A 174 1.96 -21.54 -10.27
C ILE A 174 0.51 -21.07 -10.41
N ASP A 175 -0.14 -21.41 -11.53
CA ASP A 175 -1.59 -21.34 -11.62
C ASP A 175 -2.18 -22.55 -10.87
N ARG A 176 -2.49 -22.34 -9.59
CA ARG A 176 -2.97 -23.41 -8.70
C ARG A 176 -4.29 -24.01 -9.16
N LEU A 177 -5.19 -23.18 -9.71
CA LEU A 177 -6.50 -23.64 -10.14
C LEU A 177 -6.37 -24.54 -11.36
N GLN A 178 -5.57 -24.11 -12.35
CA GLN A 178 -5.31 -24.91 -13.53
C GLN A 178 -4.52 -26.18 -13.20
N LEU A 179 -3.52 -26.09 -12.31
CA LEU A 179 -2.75 -27.25 -11.86
C LEU A 179 -3.64 -28.29 -11.18
N GLU A 180 -4.53 -27.86 -10.28
CA GLU A 180 -5.46 -28.77 -9.60
C GLU A 180 -6.36 -29.52 -10.58
N GLN A 181 -6.88 -28.82 -11.61
CA GLN A 181 -7.70 -29.43 -12.65
C GLN A 181 -6.91 -30.45 -13.46
N LEU A 182 -5.69 -30.09 -13.90
CA LEU A 182 -4.84 -30.96 -14.70
C LEU A 182 -4.46 -32.23 -13.94
N ILE A 183 -4.08 -32.13 -12.66
CA ILE A 183 -3.77 -33.32 -11.84
C ILE A 183 -5.00 -34.23 -11.77
N ARG A 184 -6.17 -33.69 -11.44
CA ARG A 184 -7.40 -34.48 -11.30
C ARG A 184 -7.78 -35.22 -12.57
N THR A 185 -7.62 -34.59 -13.74
CA THR A 185 -7.92 -35.22 -15.03
C THR A 185 -6.90 -36.26 -15.47
N SER A 186 -5.68 -36.20 -14.93
CA SER A 186 -4.62 -37.14 -15.24
C SER A 186 -4.62 -38.39 -14.36
N ILE A 187 -5.40 -38.42 -13.26
CA ILE A 187 -5.53 -39.62 -12.41
C ILE A 187 -6.25 -40.72 -13.18
N PRO A 188 -5.63 -41.91 -13.35
CA PRO A 188 -6.20 -42.97 -14.16
C PRO A 188 -7.29 -43.74 -13.42
N HIS A 189 -8.26 -44.25 -14.17
CA HIS A 189 -9.30 -45.15 -13.68
C HIS A 189 -9.05 -46.63 -14.04
N THR A 190 -7.92 -46.89 -14.72
CA THR A 190 -7.54 -48.19 -15.28
C THR A 190 -6.05 -48.42 -15.03
N TRP A 191 -5.65 -49.68 -14.88
CA TRP A 191 -4.24 -50.09 -14.75
C TRP A 191 -3.67 -50.54 -16.09
N ASN A 192 -2.61 -49.86 -16.54
CA ASN A 192 -1.78 -50.30 -17.66
C ASN A 192 -0.35 -50.60 -17.14
N GLU A 193 0.29 -51.65 -17.67
CA GLU A 193 1.69 -51.93 -17.35
C GLU A 193 2.60 -50.81 -17.85
N GLY A 194 3.60 -50.43 -17.03
CA GLY A 194 4.56 -49.37 -17.37
C GLY A 194 3.97 -47.96 -17.41
N GLN A 195 2.75 -47.76 -16.89
CA GLN A 195 2.08 -46.47 -16.89
C GLN A 195 2.88 -45.42 -16.10
N SER A 196 3.03 -44.24 -16.69
CA SER A 196 3.59 -43.04 -16.06
C SER A 196 2.81 -41.81 -16.52
N ILE A 197 2.83 -40.76 -15.70
CA ILE A 197 2.12 -39.51 -15.97
C ILE A 197 3.14 -38.38 -15.94
N ALA A 198 3.19 -37.59 -17.02
CA ALA A 198 3.96 -36.35 -17.07
C ALA A 198 2.98 -35.18 -17.19
N LEU A 199 3.15 -34.18 -16.33
CA LEU A 199 2.31 -32.99 -16.27
C LEU A 199 3.17 -31.73 -16.34
N GLN A 200 2.89 -30.89 -17.32
CA GLN A 200 3.46 -29.54 -17.39
C GLN A 200 2.76 -28.64 -16.39
N VAL A 201 3.52 -28.06 -15.45
CA VAL A 201 2.97 -27.15 -14.45
C VAL A 201 2.58 -25.84 -15.13
N PRO A 202 1.32 -25.41 -15.02
CA PRO A 202 0.90 -24.14 -15.59
C PRO A 202 1.49 -22.98 -14.77
N LEU A 203 2.24 -22.12 -15.45
CA LEU A 203 2.89 -20.96 -14.87
C LEU A 203 2.28 -19.66 -15.43
N GLN A 204 2.10 -18.68 -14.54
CA GLN A 204 1.65 -17.34 -14.89
C GLN A 204 2.65 -16.29 -14.42
N LYS A 205 2.71 -15.16 -15.14
CA LYS A 205 3.55 -14.02 -14.74
C LYS A 205 2.82 -13.19 -13.69
N THR A 206 3.50 -12.94 -12.57
CA THR A 206 3.02 -12.08 -11.50
C THR A 206 3.90 -10.85 -11.40
N ALA A 207 3.30 -9.68 -11.57
CA ALA A 207 3.94 -8.39 -11.35
C ALA A 207 3.95 -8.03 -9.86
N PRO A 208 4.95 -7.28 -9.39
CA PRO A 208 4.92 -6.68 -8.06
C PRO A 208 3.82 -5.62 -7.92
N PRO A 209 3.46 -5.22 -6.69
CA PRO A 209 2.48 -4.16 -6.44
C PRO A 209 2.83 -2.81 -7.07
N VAL A 210 4.12 -2.47 -7.16
CA VAL A 210 4.59 -1.23 -7.78
C VAL A 210 5.24 -1.54 -9.12
N THR A 211 4.67 -0.98 -10.19
CA THR A 211 5.13 -1.15 -11.57
C THR A 211 5.63 0.18 -12.13
N ILE A 212 6.43 0.14 -13.19
CA ILE A 212 6.85 1.35 -13.89
C ILE A 212 5.64 2.10 -14.46
N ALA A 213 4.60 1.37 -14.86
CA ALA A 213 3.35 1.94 -15.33
C ALA A 213 2.65 2.72 -14.21
N SER A 214 2.55 2.16 -13.00
CA SER A 214 1.94 2.87 -11.85
C SER A 214 2.74 4.11 -11.48
N LEU A 215 4.08 4.02 -11.41
CA LEU A 215 4.95 5.16 -11.08
C LEU A 215 4.94 6.26 -12.15
N LYS A 216 4.78 5.92 -13.43
CA LYS A 216 4.61 6.91 -14.51
C LYS A 216 3.22 7.54 -14.48
N ALA A 217 2.19 6.80 -14.10
CA ALA A 217 0.82 7.32 -13.98
C ALA A 217 0.70 8.43 -12.93
N GLU A 218 1.54 8.39 -11.89
CA GLU A 218 1.66 9.45 -10.86
C GLU A 218 2.09 10.81 -11.46
N GLY A 219 2.81 10.84 -12.58
CA GLY A 219 3.18 12.08 -13.28
C GLY A 219 4.35 12.84 -12.65
N ILE A 220 5.38 12.13 -12.17
CA ILE A 220 6.64 12.74 -11.72
C ILE A 220 7.67 12.67 -12.84
N GLU A 221 7.65 13.60 -13.79
CA GLU A 221 8.50 13.48 -15.00
C GLU A 221 9.82 14.24 -14.92
N ARG A 222 9.84 15.40 -14.24
CA ARG A 222 10.99 16.32 -14.22
C ARG A 222 10.89 17.32 -13.07
N LYS A 223 11.96 18.10 -12.86
CA LYS A 223 11.90 19.36 -12.10
C LYS A 223 11.03 20.38 -12.84
N ILE A 224 9.96 20.85 -12.19
CA ILE A 224 9.03 21.86 -12.70
C ILE A 224 9.57 23.27 -12.41
N ILE A 225 9.99 23.50 -11.16
CA ILE A 225 10.47 24.80 -10.71
C ILE A 225 11.55 24.63 -9.65
N GLU A 226 12.40 25.63 -9.55
CA GLU A 226 13.33 25.84 -8.46
C GLU A 226 13.24 27.30 -8.00
N PHE A 227 13.21 27.51 -6.69
CA PHE A 227 13.30 28.82 -6.09
C PHE A 227 14.22 28.78 -4.89
N SER A 228 14.92 29.88 -4.63
CA SER A 228 15.85 29.94 -3.51
C SER A 228 15.92 31.32 -2.89
N THR A 229 16.22 31.34 -1.59
CA THR A 229 16.51 32.56 -0.82
C THR A 229 17.84 32.40 -0.12
N SER A 230 18.56 33.51 0.05
CA SER A 230 19.79 33.53 0.84
C SER A 230 19.49 33.78 2.31
N PHE A 231 20.31 33.20 3.19
CA PHE A 231 20.40 33.52 4.60
C PHE A 231 21.86 33.73 5.03
N VAL A 232 22.67 34.33 4.15
CA VAL A 232 24.08 34.68 4.41
C VAL A 232 24.21 35.42 5.75
N GLN A 233 25.22 35.06 6.54
CA GLN A 233 25.48 35.56 7.90
C GLN A 233 24.39 35.18 8.94
N ALA A 234 23.64 34.11 8.70
CA ALA A 234 22.75 33.54 9.72
C ALA A 234 23.54 33.06 10.94
N SER A 235 22.95 33.22 12.13
CA SER A 235 23.46 32.57 13.33
C SER A 235 23.33 31.06 13.23
N ASP A 236 24.15 30.30 13.96
CA ASP A 236 24.09 28.84 14.00
C ASP A 236 22.69 28.31 14.33
N GLY A 237 21.98 28.98 15.26
CA GLY A 237 20.60 28.65 15.60
C GLY A 237 19.65 28.82 14.41
N ARG A 238 19.78 29.90 13.64
CA ARG A 238 18.95 30.15 12.45
C ARG A 238 19.23 29.13 11.36
N THR A 239 20.51 28.83 11.09
CA THR A 239 20.91 27.82 10.11
C THR A 239 20.39 26.44 10.49
N HIS A 240 20.50 26.06 11.77
CA HIS A 240 19.91 24.81 12.29
C HIS A 240 18.40 24.74 12.04
N ASN A 241 17.65 25.78 12.40
CA ASN A 241 16.19 25.80 12.26
C ASN A 241 15.73 25.69 10.79
N VAL A 242 16.40 26.42 9.89
CA VAL A 242 16.13 26.37 8.45
C VAL A 242 16.43 24.96 7.90
N ASN A 243 17.59 24.39 8.27
CA ASN A 243 17.97 23.05 7.85
C ASN A 243 16.98 21.99 8.35
N ALA A 244 16.56 22.06 9.60
CA ALA A 244 15.62 21.11 10.20
C ALA A 244 14.25 21.14 9.50
N ALA A 245 13.71 22.34 9.25
CA ALA A 245 12.45 22.50 8.53
C ALA A 245 12.58 22.03 7.07
N ALA A 246 13.69 22.36 6.40
CA ALA A 246 13.98 21.87 5.05
C ALA A 246 14.05 20.34 5.02
N GLN A 247 14.76 19.69 5.94
CA GLN A 247 14.87 18.22 6.00
C GLN A 247 13.51 17.54 6.21
N THR A 248 12.61 18.18 6.96
CA THR A 248 11.26 17.64 7.16
C THR A 248 10.44 17.69 5.87
N ILE A 249 10.60 18.72 5.05
CA ILE A 249 9.91 18.87 3.75
C ILE A 249 10.54 18.01 2.65
N HIS A 250 11.83 17.66 2.79
CA HIS A 250 12.59 16.97 1.74
C HIS A 250 11.93 15.64 1.34
N ASP A 251 11.69 15.48 0.04
CA ASP A 251 11.04 14.32 -0.58
C ASP A 251 9.58 14.09 -0.15
N MET A 252 8.91 15.11 0.41
CA MET A 252 7.46 15.06 0.63
C MET A 252 6.71 14.93 -0.70
N GLU A 253 5.85 13.92 -0.78
CA GLU A 253 4.94 13.70 -1.90
C GLU A 253 3.56 14.29 -1.59
N LEU A 254 2.99 15.00 -2.55
CA LEU A 254 1.67 15.63 -2.44
C LEU A 254 0.77 15.08 -3.54
N LYS A 255 -0.29 14.37 -3.16
CA LYS A 255 -1.23 13.74 -4.10
C LYS A 255 -2.13 14.77 -4.79
N PRO A 256 -2.74 14.44 -5.94
CA PRO A 256 -3.74 15.30 -6.58
C PRO A 256 -4.84 15.71 -5.59
N GLY A 257 -5.07 17.02 -5.47
CA GLY A 257 -6.09 17.60 -4.59
C GLY A 257 -5.69 17.75 -3.12
N GLU A 258 -4.54 17.22 -2.71
CA GLU A 258 -4.06 17.32 -1.33
C GLU A 258 -3.62 18.74 -0.97
N VAL A 259 -3.84 19.13 0.30
CA VAL A 259 -3.43 20.42 0.84
C VAL A 259 -2.17 20.23 1.67
N PHE A 260 -1.09 20.89 1.26
CA PHE A 260 0.11 21.01 2.09
C PHE A 260 -0.18 21.92 3.28
N ASP A 261 0.28 21.50 4.46
CA ASP A 261 0.01 22.17 5.74
C ASP A 261 1.32 22.41 6.50
N TYR A 262 1.76 23.68 6.55
CA TYR A 262 3.06 24.03 7.12
C TYR A 262 3.11 23.86 8.65
N ASP A 263 2.00 24.05 9.35
CA ASP A 263 1.91 23.80 10.80
C ASP A 263 2.25 22.34 11.15
N LYS A 264 1.76 21.39 10.35
CA LYS A 264 2.10 19.96 10.51
C LYS A 264 3.58 19.68 10.30
N VAL A 265 4.18 20.34 9.30
CA VAL A 265 5.62 20.26 9.05
C VAL A 265 6.39 20.76 10.26
N ILE A 266 6.04 21.93 10.80
CA ILE A 266 6.72 22.52 11.94
C ILE A 266 6.59 21.66 13.20
N ALA A 267 5.41 21.11 13.47
CA ALA A 267 5.22 20.18 14.59
C ALA A 267 6.08 18.92 14.44
N GLU A 268 6.20 18.37 13.23
CA GLU A 268 7.07 17.21 12.96
C GLU A 268 8.56 17.58 13.05
N THR A 269 8.95 18.76 12.57
CA THR A 269 10.32 19.27 12.67
C THR A 269 10.75 19.42 14.13
N GLU A 270 9.92 20.08 14.96
CA GLU A 270 10.21 20.26 16.38
C GLU A 270 10.38 18.92 17.08
N LYS A 271 9.51 17.95 16.79
CA LYS A 271 9.59 16.60 17.37
C LYS A 271 10.86 15.83 16.98
N LYS A 272 11.34 15.97 15.74
CA LYS A 272 12.48 15.19 15.22
C LYS A 272 13.82 15.83 15.49
N TYR A 273 13.90 17.16 15.36
CA TYR A 273 15.16 17.89 15.31
C TYR A 273 15.28 18.97 16.39
N GLY A 274 14.14 19.43 16.92
CA GLY A 274 14.05 20.60 17.80
C GLY A 274 14.47 21.91 17.12
N PHE A 275 14.01 23.03 17.66
CA PHE A 275 14.48 24.35 17.29
C PHE A 275 15.47 24.94 18.30
N LYS A 276 16.34 25.82 17.81
CA LYS A 276 17.30 26.60 18.58
C LYS A 276 16.91 28.07 18.62
N GLU A 277 17.47 28.78 19.59
CA GLU A 277 17.29 30.23 19.70
C GLU A 277 17.93 30.96 18.52
N ALA A 278 17.19 31.87 17.92
CA ALA A 278 17.62 32.76 16.85
C ALA A 278 16.71 34.01 16.82
N PRO A 279 17.10 35.09 16.10
CA PRO A 279 16.24 36.26 16.02
C PRO A 279 14.87 35.96 15.37
N VAL A 280 13.79 36.29 16.07
CA VAL A 280 12.37 36.22 15.64
C VAL A 280 11.75 37.61 15.60
N ILE A 281 10.67 37.78 14.83
CA ILE A 281 9.91 39.04 14.80
C ILE A 281 8.77 38.97 15.82
N PHE A 282 8.92 39.70 16.92
CA PHE A 282 7.93 39.80 17.99
C PHE A 282 7.48 41.25 18.16
N ASN A 283 6.16 41.49 18.06
CA ASN A 283 5.56 42.83 18.15
C ASN A 283 6.26 43.89 17.26
N GLY A 284 6.61 43.48 16.04
CA GLY A 284 7.32 44.34 15.09
C GLY A 284 8.71 44.75 15.56
N LYS A 285 9.45 43.91 16.29
CA LYS A 285 10.88 44.06 16.61
C LYS A 285 11.58 42.70 16.47
N LEU A 286 12.89 42.72 16.21
CA LEU A 286 13.71 41.51 16.26
C LEU A 286 14.16 41.26 17.70
N VAL A 287 13.84 40.08 18.24
CA VAL A 287 14.24 39.62 19.57
C VAL A 287 14.73 38.17 19.50
N PRO A 288 15.57 37.68 20.42
CA PRO A 288 15.87 36.26 20.52
C PRO A 288 14.60 35.44 20.79
N GLY A 289 14.43 34.31 20.10
CA GLY A 289 13.32 33.38 20.30
C GLY A 289 13.60 32.02 19.66
N ILE A 290 12.86 30.99 20.08
CA ILE A 290 13.02 29.63 19.54
C ILE A 290 12.38 29.56 18.16
N GLY A 291 13.07 28.95 17.19
CA GLY A 291 12.52 28.76 15.84
C GLY A 291 12.79 29.93 14.88
N GLY A 292 13.61 30.92 15.25
CA GLY A 292 14.02 31.98 14.32
C GLY A 292 14.61 31.38 13.03
N GLY A 293 14.00 31.74 11.89
CA GLY A 293 14.35 31.21 10.57
C GLY A 293 13.25 30.39 9.89
N ILE A 294 12.28 29.82 10.62
CA ILE A 294 11.22 28.99 10.02
C ILE A 294 10.35 29.77 9.02
N CYS A 295 10.02 31.04 9.29
CA CYS A 295 9.23 31.84 8.36
C CYS A 295 9.95 32.13 7.02
N GLN A 296 11.29 31.99 6.98
CA GLN A 296 12.01 32.03 5.71
C GLN A 296 11.69 30.79 4.89
N VAL A 297 11.55 29.62 5.51
CA VAL A 297 11.22 28.37 4.80
C VAL A 297 9.82 28.43 4.20
N SER A 298 8.81 28.88 4.96
CA SER A 298 7.46 29.10 4.42
C SER A 298 7.45 30.14 3.31
N SER A 299 8.20 31.23 3.44
CA SER A 299 8.28 32.29 2.41
C SER A 299 8.96 31.80 1.12
N THR A 300 10.04 31.02 1.23
CA THR A 300 10.71 30.41 0.07
C THR A 300 9.82 29.39 -0.61
N LEU A 301 9.09 28.58 0.17
CA LEU A 301 8.15 27.59 -0.35
C LEU A 301 7.00 28.28 -1.06
N TYR A 302 6.43 29.33 -0.47
CA TYR A 302 5.40 30.17 -1.08
C TYR A 302 5.82 30.72 -2.44
N ASN A 303 7.05 31.21 -2.58
CA ASN A 303 7.54 31.71 -3.87
C ASN A 303 7.74 30.61 -4.92
N ALA A 304 8.13 29.40 -4.51
CA ALA A 304 8.15 28.25 -5.40
C ALA A 304 6.72 27.89 -5.87
N VAL A 305 5.76 27.85 -4.95
CA VAL A 305 4.33 27.55 -5.21
C VAL A 305 3.68 28.61 -6.11
N LEU A 306 3.98 29.88 -5.91
CA LEU A 306 3.48 30.95 -6.77
C LEU A 306 3.88 30.75 -8.24
N ARG A 307 5.08 30.20 -8.46
CA ARG A 307 5.67 29.97 -9.79
C ARG A 307 5.18 28.71 -10.49
N THR A 308 4.47 27.82 -9.78
CA THR A 308 3.82 26.64 -10.36
C THR A 308 2.34 26.89 -10.71
N GLY A 309 1.78 28.04 -10.30
CA GLY A 309 0.37 28.37 -10.56
C GLY A 309 -0.61 27.69 -9.59
N LEU A 310 -0.12 26.92 -8.62
CA LEU A 310 -0.91 26.24 -7.60
C LEU A 310 -1.81 27.21 -6.82
N GLU A 311 -2.85 26.65 -6.22
CA GLU A 311 -3.82 27.38 -5.42
C GLU A 311 -3.27 27.61 -4.00
N ILE A 312 -3.26 28.88 -3.58
CA ILE A 312 -2.93 29.26 -2.21
C ILE A 312 -4.21 29.18 -1.39
N VAL A 313 -4.22 28.32 -0.37
CA VAL A 313 -5.37 28.10 0.53
C VAL A 313 -5.31 29.09 1.68
N GLU A 314 -4.13 29.27 2.26
CA GLU A 314 -3.90 30.21 3.35
C GLU A 314 -2.50 30.81 3.21
N ARG A 315 -2.42 32.14 3.36
CA ARG A 315 -1.16 32.86 3.43
C ARG A 315 -1.40 34.21 4.11
N ARG A 316 -0.42 34.66 4.91
CA ARG A 316 -0.38 35.99 5.51
C ARG A 316 1.02 36.58 5.41
N ASN A 317 1.14 37.90 5.31
CA ASN A 317 2.41 38.61 5.35
C ASN A 317 2.90 38.83 6.80
N HIS A 318 4.20 39.00 6.98
CA HIS A 318 4.83 39.43 8.22
C HIS A 318 4.40 40.85 8.60
N SER A 319 4.53 41.17 9.88
CA SER A 319 4.29 42.53 10.39
C SER A 319 5.29 43.58 9.85
N LEU A 320 6.50 43.13 9.51
CA LEU A 320 7.60 43.92 8.94
C LEU A 320 8.10 43.31 7.63
N PRO A 321 8.60 44.12 6.68
CA PRO A 321 9.21 43.59 5.48
C PRO A 321 10.46 42.74 5.81
N VAL A 322 10.59 41.60 5.15
CA VAL A 322 11.76 40.72 5.26
C VAL A 322 12.81 41.11 4.23
N SER A 323 14.10 40.97 4.56
CA SER A 323 15.21 41.42 3.70
C SER A 323 15.53 40.48 2.53
N TYR A 324 15.17 39.20 2.66
CA TYR A 324 15.55 38.14 1.71
C TYR A 324 14.56 37.97 0.54
N LEU A 325 13.48 38.77 0.49
CA LEU A 325 12.46 38.75 -0.56
C LEU A 325 11.93 40.16 -0.88
N PRO A 326 11.41 40.39 -2.10
CA PRO A 326 10.63 41.59 -2.39
C PRO A 326 9.42 41.71 -1.46
N ILE A 327 9.08 42.95 -1.08
CA ILE A 327 7.91 43.26 -0.26
C ILE A 327 6.64 42.77 -0.97
N GLY A 328 5.76 42.07 -0.25
CA GLY A 328 4.51 41.50 -0.77
C GLY A 328 4.61 40.01 -1.17
N LEU A 329 5.79 39.39 -1.03
CA LEU A 329 6.04 38.00 -1.44
C LEU A 329 6.47 37.07 -0.30
N ASP A 330 6.32 37.49 0.95
CA ASP A 330 6.62 36.68 2.14
C ASP A 330 5.39 35.88 2.61
N ALA A 331 5.59 34.81 3.38
CA ALA A 331 4.53 34.07 4.04
C ALA A 331 4.96 33.78 5.48
N THR A 332 4.31 34.43 6.44
CA THR A 332 4.61 34.22 7.85
C THR A 332 3.92 32.97 8.40
N PHE A 333 4.42 32.49 9.54
CA PHE A 333 3.90 31.37 10.30
C PHE A 333 3.91 31.71 11.78
N SER A 334 2.86 31.31 12.49
CA SER A 334 2.76 31.39 13.95
C SER A 334 1.87 30.26 14.42
N GLN A 335 2.44 29.33 15.18
CA GLN A 335 1.79 28.08 15.57
C GLN A 335 0.43 28.32 16.23
N GLY A 336 -0.64 27.73 15.66
CA GLY A 336 -2.01 27.88 16.14
C GLY A 336 -2.76 29.15 15.70
N TYR A 337 -2.11 30.08 14.99
CA TYR A 337 -2.70 31.38 14.62
C TYR A 337 -2.55 31.74 13.14
N ILE A 338 -1.38 31.50 12.56
CA ILE A 338 -1.09 31.83 11.16
C ILE A 338 -0.39 30.64 10.52
N ASN A 339 -0.96 30.16 9.42
CA ASN A 339 -0.39 29.05 8.68
C ASN A 339 -0.15 29.42 7.20
N PHE A 340 0.71 28.64 6.55
CA PHE A 340 0.86 28.65 5.10
C PHE A 340 0.37 27.33 4.52
N ARG A 341 -0.67 27.40 3.68
CA ARG A 341 -1.30 26.23 3.06
C ARG A 341 -1.52 26.45 1.57
N PHE A 342 -1.26 25.41 0.78
CA PHE A 342 -1.53 25.41 -0.66
C PHE A 342 -2.02 24.03 -1.10
N LYS A 343 -2.75 23.99 -2.21
CA LYS A 343 -3.37 22.77 -2.74
C LYS A 343 -2.71 22.31 -4.01
N ASN A 344 -2.42 21.02 -4.11
CA ASN A 344 -2.01 20.40 -5.38
C ASN A 344 -3.19 20.36 -6.35
N THR A 345 -3.22 21.30 -7.28
CA THR A 345 -4.28 21.45 -8.29
C THR A 345 -3.87 20.92 -9.67
N THR A 346 -2.75 20.19 -9.75
CA THR A 346 -2.18 19.73 -11.04
C THR A 346 -2.89 18.51 -11.63
N GLY A 347 -3.67 17.79 -10.83
CA GLY A 347 -4.24 16.49 -11.22
C GLY A 347 -3.24 15.32 -11.19
N LYS A 348 -1.96 15.58 -10.88
CA LYS A 348 -0.87 14.61 -10.76
C LYS A 348 -0.14 14.77 -9.43
N HIS A 349 0.72 13.83 -9.09
CA HIS A 349 1.52 13.89 -7.87
C HIS A 349 2.57 15.00 -8.01
N LEU A 350 3.01 15.54 -6.89
CA LEU A 350 4.16 16.43 -6.81
C LEU A 350 5.14 15.91 -5.76
N ILE A 351 6.44 16.07 -6.00
CA ILE A 351 7.47 15.88 -4.98
C ILE A 351 8.14 17.21 -4.68
N ILE A 352 8.26 17.53 -3.40
CA ILE A 352 8.94 18.73 -2.91
C ILE A 352 10.33 18.31 -2.45
N ARG A 353 11.38 18.79 -3.12
CA ARG A 353 12.77 18.60 -2.66
C ARG A 353 13.32 19.91 -2.15
N THR A 354 14.02 19.83 -1.04
CA THR A 354 14.62 20.99 -0.39
C THR A 354 16.10 20.74 -0.15
N ALA A 355 16.89 21.79 -0.18
CA ALA A 355 18.27 21.77 0.25
C ALA A 355 18.57 23.08 0.97
N ALA A 356 19.30 23.01 2.07
CA ALA A 356 19.75 24.18 2.80
C ALA A 356 21.26 24.07 2.98
N GLU A 357 21.98 24.68 2.04
CA GLU A 357 23.43 24.54 1.86
C GLU A 357 24.01 25.86 1.36
N ASN A 358 25.28 26.13 1.70
CA ASN A 358 26.00 27.33 1.26
C ASN A 358 25.22 28.65 1.51
N ASP A 359 24.61 28.77 2.69
CA ASP A 359 23.77 29.91 3.09
C ASP A 359 22.58 30.20 2.17
N ARG A 360 22.06 29.16 1.51
CA ARG A 360 20.89 29.22 0.64
C ARG A 360 19.90 28.13 0.97
N LEU A 361 18.63 28.51 1.04
CA LEU A 361 17.52 27.58 1.06
C LEU A 361 17.00 27.45 -0.37
N ILE A 362 17.01 26.23 -0.90
CA ILE A 362 16.57 25.87 -2.24
C ILE A 362 15.35 24.96 -2.10
N ILE A 363 14.28 25.26 -2.84
CA ILE A 363 13.06 24.47 -2.90
C ILE A 363 12.74 24.18 -4.36
N LYS A 364 12.53 22.90 -4.66
CA LYS A 364 12.28 22.36 -5.99
C LYS A 364 10.98 21.58 -5.98
N PHE A 365 10.16 21.74 -7.00
CA PHE A 365 9.01 20.85 -7.24
C PHE A 365 9.31 19.95 -8.43
N PHE A 366 8.98 18.67 -8.30
CA PHE A 366 9.03 17.68 -9.35
C PHE A 366 7.62 17.18 -9.67
N GLY A 367 7.36 16.96 -10.95
CA GLY A 367 6.02 16.61 -11.44
C GLY A 367 5.87 16.83 -12.95
N THR A 368 4.62 16.83 -13.39
CA THR A 368 4.22 17.12 -14.78
C THR A 368 3.44 18.44 -14.82
N MET A 369 3.88 19.35 -15.68
CA MET A 369 3.21 20.63 -15.99
C MET A 369 3.53 21.03 -17.42
N ASP A 370 2.67 21.83 -18.04
CA ASP A 370 2.89 22.39 -19.38
C ASP A 370 4.24 23.13 -19.45
N LYS A 371 5.12 22.73 -20.37
CA LYS A 371 6.47 23.30 -20.50
C LYS A 371 6.46 24.74 -21.00
N ASP A 372 5.40 25.10 -21.73
CA ASP A 372 5.24 26.43 -22.32
C ASP A 372 4.59 27.43 -21.36
N VAL A 373 4.10 26.95 -20.20
CA VAL A 373 3.46 27.77 -19.17
C VAL A 373 4.46 28.07 -18.06
N SER A 374 4.61 29.35 -17.74
CA SER A 374 5.40 29.79 -16.59
C SER A 374 4.70 30.94 -15.87
N TYR A 375 5.13 31.21 -14.64
CA TYR A 375 4.58 32.30 -13.83
C TYR A 375 5.70 33.18 -13.28
N ARG A 376 5.49 34.50 -13.35
CA ARG A 376 6.34 35.49 -12.69
C ARG A 376 5.53 36.32 -11.71
N MET A 377 6.23 36.86 -10.72
CA MET A 377 5.64 37.71 -9.68
C MET A 377 6.03 39.16 -9.91
N GLU A 378 5.07 40.06 -9.73
CA GLU A 378 5.29 41.51 -9.66
C GLU A 378 4.66 42.06 -8.38
N THR A 379 5.23 43.12 -7.84
CA THR A 379 4.67 43.84 -6.69
C THR A 379 4.58 45.33 -6.98
N LYS A 380 3.60 45.99 -6.39
CA LYS A 380 3.34 47.42 -6.54
C LYS A 380 3.06 48.05 -5.19
N THR A 381 3.92 48.98 -4.76
CA THR A 381 3.66 49.78 -3.57
C THR A 381 2.51 50.74 -3.82
N LEU A 382 1.44 50.62 -3.04
CA LEU A 382 0.29 51.50 -3.09
C LEU A 382 0.47 52.72 -2.19
N LYS A 383 1.01 52.50 -0.97
CA LYS A 383 1.19 53.55 0.04
C LYS A 383 2.46 53.31 0.83
N VAL A 384 3.15 54.41 1.15
CA VAL A 384 4.20 54.45 2.18
C VAL A 384 3.56 55.03 3.44
N LEU A 385 3.76 54.36 4.57
CA LEU A 385 3.19 54.74 5.86
C LEU A 385 4.30 55.35 6.71
N GLU A 386 4.18 56.62 7.06
CA GLU A 386 5.20 57.30 7.86
C GLU A 386 5.19 56.84 9.32
N PRO A 387 6.36 56.76 9.97
CA PRO A 387 6.45 56.40 11.38
C PRO A 387 5.88 57.48 12.29
N THR A 388 5.14 57.06 13.32
CA THR A 388 4.69 57.96 14.38
C THR A 388 5.81 58.24 15.38
N ILE A 389 5.75 59.36 16.09
CA ILE A 389 6.66 59.63 17.22
C ILE A 389 5.97 59.18 18.51
N LYS A 390 6.67 58.42 19.35
CA LYS A 390 6.23 58.07 20.70
C LYS A 390 7.27 58.54 21.71
N TYR A 391 6.79 59.25 22.73
CA TYR A 391 7.62 59.71 23.84
C TYR A 391 7.63 58.68 24.97
N VAL A 392 8.82 58.42 25.52
CA VAL A 392 9.03 57.51 26.65
C VAL A 392 9.69 58.29 27.79
N LYS A 393 9.20 58.17 29.02
CA LYS A 393 9.82 58.85 30.17
C LYS A 393 11.18 58.21 30.46
N ASN A 394 12.24 59.01 30.56
CA ASN A 394 13.56 58.57 31.01
C ASN A 394 14.09 59.53 32.09
N PRO A 395 14.00 59.16 33.39
CA PRO A 395 14.43 60.02 34.49
C PRO A 395 15.95 60.23 34.56
N ASN A 396 16.74 59.42 33.86
CA ASN A 396 18.20 59.53 33.85
C ASN A 396 18.72 60.64 32.92
N LEU A 397 17.85 61.19 32.06
CA LEU A 397 18.18 62.34 31.23
C LEU A 397 18.08 63.64 32.04
N PRO A 398 18.90 64.67 31.77
CA PRO A 398 18.70 66.00 32.34
C PRO A 398 17.27 66.51 32.11
N ILE A 399 16.66 67.17 33.10
CA ILE A 399 15.30 67.73 32.97
C ILE A 399 15.25 68.68 31.76
N GLY A 400 14.23 68.52 30.92
CA GLY A 400 14.04 69.28 29.67
C GLY A 400 14.79 68.73 28.45
N SER A 401 15.64 67.71 28.63
CA SER A 401 16.36 67.07 27.52
C SER A 401 15.59 65.90 26.92
N HIS A 402 15.96 65.56 25.68
CA HIS A 402 15.41 64.44 24.94
C HIS A 402 16.50 63.66 24.21
N GLU A 403 16.28 62.36 24.02
CA GLU A 403 17.20 61.46 23.32
C GLU A 403 16.40 60.53 22.40
N THR A 404 16.83 60.37 21.14
CA THR A 404 16.21 59.39 20.25
C THR A 404 16.73 58.00 20.56
N ILE A 405 15.89 57.16 21.18
CA ILE A 405 16.23 55.76 21.50
C ILE A 405 16.17 54.88 20.25
N GLN A 406 15.19 55.13 19.39
CA GLN A 406 14.96 54.31 18.20
C GLN A 406 14.47 55.21 17.07
N LYS A 407 15.16 55.20 15.93
CA LYS A 407 14.63 55.83 14.71
C LYS A 407 13.48 55.00 14.16
N GLY A 408 12.36 55.64 13.83
CA GLY A 408 11.23 54.99 13.21
C GLY A 408 11.56 54.43 11.82
N LYS A 409 10.80 53.42 11.40
CA LYS A 409 10.88 52.84 10.06
C LYS A 409 9.54 52.96 9.37
N GLN A 410 9.57 53.27 8.08
CA GLN A 410 8.37 53.35 7.26
C GLN A 410 7.69 51.98 7.13
N GLY A 411 6.37 52.02 7.04
CA GLY A 411 5.52 50.89 6.68
C GLY A 411 5.08 51.01 5.22
N TYR A 412 4.41 49.97 4.72
CA TYR A 412 4.03 49.89 3.31
C TYR A 412 2.68 49.18 3.16
N THR A 413 1.88 49.63 2.20
CA THR A 413 0.80 48.83 1.63
C THR A 413 1.20 48.42 0.22
N VAL A 414 1.22 47.13 -0.08
CA VAL A 414 1.76 46.57 -1.33
C VAL A 414 0.77 45.58 -1.95
N GLU A 415 0.57 45.68 -3.25
CA GLU A 415 -0.14 44.65 -4.04
C GLU A 415 0.84 43.67 -4.66
N SER A 416 0.50 42.39 -4.66
CA SER A 416 1.22 41.36 -5.41
C SER A 416 0.39 40.82 -6.57
N TYR A 417 1.05 40.52 -7.68
CA TYR A 417 0.45 40.04 -8.92
C TYR A 417 1.18 38.78 -9.40
N ARG A 418 0.41 37.77 -9.81
CA ARG A 418 0.90 36.59 -10.52
C ARG A 418 0.59 36.76 -12.00
N ILE A 419 1.64 36.69 -12.81
CA ILE A 419 1.56 36.89 -14.25
C ILE A 419 1.82 35.55 -14.91
N LYS A 420 0.82 35.05 -15.66
CA LYS A 420 0.92 33.82 -16.44
C LYS A 420 1.54 34.15 -17.79
N LEU A 421 2.58 33.41 -18.15
CA LEU A 421 3.18 33.46 -19.47
C LEU A 421 2.92 32.15 -20.21
N VAL A 422 2.54 32.23 -21.47
CA VAL A 422 2.44 31.10 -22.40
C VAL A 422 3.37 31.38 -23.57
N ASN A 423 4.32 30.48 -23.84
CA ASN A 423 5.37 30.70 -24.83
C ASN A 423 6.13 32.04 -24.61
N GLY A 424 6.37 32.38 -23.34
CA GLY A 424 7.05 33.61 -22.93
C GLY A 424 6.23 34.90 -23.05
N LYS A 425 4.98 34.85 -23.54
CA LYS A 425 4.10 36.03 -23.65
C LYS A 425 3.13 36.10 -22.47
N GLU A 426 2.97 37.28 -21.89
CA GLU A 426 1.98 37.56 -20.84
C GLU A 426 0.56 37.35 -21.41
N VAL A 427 -0.18 36.40 -20.83
CA VAL A 427 -1.57 36.09 -21.23
C VAL A 427 -2.58 36.39 -20.13
N GLU A 428 -2.14 36.49 -18.89
CA GLU A 428 -2.99 36.76 -17.74
C GLU A 428 -2.20 37.48 -16.64
N ARG A 429 -2.83 38.48 -16.03
CA ARG A 429 -2.34 39.15 -14.83
C ARG A 429 -3.39 39.04 -13.74
N LYS A 430 -3.08 38.29 -12.68
CA LYS A 430 -3.97 38.05 -11.55
C LYS A 430 -3.45 38.76 -10.30
N LYS A 431 -4.26 39.62 -9.68
CA LYS A 431 -3.95 40.16 -8.35
C LYS A 431 -4.05 39.04 -7.31
N MET A 432 -3.04 38.92 -6.47
CA MET A 432 -2.93 37.87 -5.45
C MET A 432 -3.34 38.39 -4.09
N PHE A 433 -2.57 39.34 -3.51
CA PHE A 433 -2.81 39.86 -2.17
C PHE A 433 -2.58 41.37 -2.10
N VAL A 434 -3.18 41.99 -1.06
CA VAL A 434 -2.90 43.36 -0.63
C VAL A 434 -2.33 43.25 0.78
N ASP A 435 -1.04 43.51 0.91
CA ASP A 435 -0.31 43.37 2.18
C ASP A 435 -0.10 44.71 2.83
N THR A 436 -0.17 44.72 4.17
CA THR A 436 0.17 45.91 4.96
C THR A 436 1.23 45.57 5.98
N TYR A 437 2.34 46.29 5.91
CA TYR A 437 3.46 46.27 6.84
C TYR A 437 3.40 47.54 7.67
N ARG A 438 3.29 47.40 8.99
CA ARG A 438 3.06 48.55 9.88
C ARG A 438 4.36 49.36 10.05
N PRO A 439 4.29 50.71 10.07
CA PRO A 439 5.46 51.51 10.38
C PRO A 439 5.89 51.30 11.83
N GLN A 440 7.19 51.33 12.08
CA GLN A 440 7.74 51.30 13.44
C GLN A 440 7.90 52.74 13.94
N PRO A 441 7.38 53.09 15.13
CA PRO A 441 7.48 54.45 15.62
C PRO A 441 8.94 54.85 15.93
N THR A 442 9.22 56.15 15.81
CA THR A 442 10.39 56.77 16.41
C THR A 442 10.15 56.87 17.92
N LEU A 443 11.06 56.34 18.73
CA LEU A 443 11.01 56.43 20.19
C LEU A 443 11.93 57.54 20.67
N ILE A 444 11.38 58.54 21.35
CA ILE A 444 12.13 59.65 21.94
C ILE A 444 11.99 59.57 23.46
N ALA A 445 13.10 59.34 24.16
CA ALA A 445 13.17 59.49 25.60
C ALA A 445 13.10 60.98 25.99
N VAL A 446 12.32 61.31 27.02
CA VAL A 446 12.22 62.67 27.56
C VAL A 446 12.23 62.66 29.09
N ASN A 447 12.83 63.68 29.70
CA ASN A 447 12.64 63.98 31.12
C ASN A 447 11.87 65.29 31.28
N THR A 448 10.60 65.21 31.67
CA THR A 448 9.72 66.37 31.85
C THR A 448 9.70 66.93 33.27
N GLY A 449 10.52 66.41 34.19
CA GLY A 449 10.66 66.94 35.56
C GLY A 449 9.45 66.74 36.49
N GLY A 450 8.41 66.00 36.06
CA GLY A 450 7.20 65.75 36.85
C GLY A 450 7.31 64.57 37.82
N SER A 451 6.83 64.76 39.05
CA SER A 451 6.60 63.70 40.05
C SER A 451 5.54 62.70 39.59
N ASP A 452 5.70 61.44 39.97
CA ASP A 452 4.91 60.31 39.48
C ASP A 452 3.40 60.46 39.74
N GLN A 453 2.61 60.52 38.67
CA GLN A 453 1.28 59.92 38.67
C GLN A 453 1.30 58.68 37.78
N SER A 454 1.09 57.55 38.45
CA SER A 454 0.93 56.21 37.91
C SER A 454 0.06 56.19 36.66
N SER A 455 0.65 55.85 35.50
CA SER A 455 -0.11 55.30 34.38
C SER A 455 -0.19 53.79 34.59
N SER A 456 -1.37 53.30 34.96
CA SER A 456 -1.74 51.90 35.06
C SER A 456 -1.14 51.07 33.91
N LYS A 457 -0.40 50.01 34.24
CA LYS A 457 -0.14 48.91 33.30
C LYS A 457 -1.49 48.39 32.82
N LYS A 458 -1.90 48.78 31.61
CA LYS A 458 -2.93 48.02 30.90
C LYS A 458 -2.32 46.65 30.65
N ASP A 459 -2.97 45.65 31.22
CA ASP A 459 -2.68 44.24 30.99
C ASP A 459 -2.72 44.01 29.48
N GLN A 460 -1.53 43.90 28.87
CA GLN A 460 -1.43 43.59 27.45
C GLN A 460 -1.48 42.08 27.38
N SER A 461 -2.59 41.55 26.85
CA SER A 461 -2.68 40.14 26.44
C SER A 461 -1.40 39.75 25.69
N PRO A 462 -0.84 38.55 25.90
CA PRO A 462 0.39 38.15 25.22
C PRO A 462 0.17 38.23 23.71
N ILE A 463 0.79 39.24 23.08
CA ILE A 463 0.79 39.42 21.64
C ILE A 463 1.70 38.34 21.07
N LEU A 464 1.21 37.54 20.13
CA LEU A 464 2.01 36.46 19.54
C LEU A 464 3.03 36.99 18.51
N GLU A 465 3.94 36.11 18.08
CA GLU A 465 4.86 36.37 16.97
C GLU A 465 4.10 36.97 15.77
N ASP A 466 4.66 38.02 15.17
CA ASP A 466 4.06 38.80 14.09
C ASP A 466 2.74 39.58 14.35
N GLY A 467 2.43 39.88 15.61
CA GLY A 467 1.45 40.93 15.93
C GLY A 467 -0.01 40.50 15.75
N VAL A 468 -0.28 39.20 15.86
CA VAL A 468 -1.63 38.66 16.04
C VAL A 468 -1.99 38.71 17.52
N ASN A 469 -3.13 39.30 17.84
CA ASN A 469 -3.69 39.22 19.19
C ASN A 469 -4.25 37.82 19.37
N GLY A 470 -3.80 37.08 20.40
CA GLY A 470 -4.44 35.81 20.78
C GLY A 470 -5.87 36.03 21.32
N PRO A 471 -6.72 35.00 21.36
CA PRO A 471 -7.99 35.09 22.07
C PRO A 471 -7.72 35.40 23.55
N VAL A 472 -8.51 36.31 24.11
CA VAL A 472 -8.50 36.62 25.55
C VAL A 472 -9.35 35.54 26.21
N PHE A 473 -8.72 34.61 26.93
CA PHE A 473 -9.43 33.78 27.89
C PHE A 473 -9.52 34.58 29.18
N ASN A 474 -10.73 35.03 29.53
CA ASN A 474 -11.01 35.57 30.84
C ASN A 474 -11.18 34.38 31.80
N ASP A 475 -10.41 34.35 32.88
CA ASP A 475 -10.67 33.47 34.03
C ASP A 475 -11.94 33.90 34.78
#